data_AF-A0AAU7T3V2-F1
#
_entry.id   AF-A0AAU7T3V2-F1
#
_cell.length_a   1.000
_cell.length_b   1.000
_cell.length_c   1.000
_cell.angle_alpha   90.00
_cell.angle_beta   90.00
_cell.angle_gamma   90.00
#
_symmetry.space_group_name_H-M   'P 1'
#
loop_
_entity.id
_entity.type
_entity.pdbx_description
1 polymer ?
#
loop_
_entity_poly.entity_id
_entity_poly.type
_entity_poly.pdbx_seq_one_letter_code
_entity_poly.pdbx_strand_id
1 'polypeptide(L)'
;MEQTAHNLQQQVELYGEPLGDVVRRITGALGLTQGGLAQVIGLSAPMLSQLVSAQRVKIGNPAVVARLRSVSELADLAVAGGIEPEHIPQELDGIRAATGAYTRPTTAQVRRTAPGPTPTPFASPTGLAVETSSWPAQPDAATPPSARAVVRELQDLFRAVASADEIQRAAAAAAAESPAVAELLLAYGAGRTADALAHYEQHHG
;
A
#
# COMPACT_ATOMS: atom_id res chain seq x y z
N MET A 1 20.34 15.62 -21.62
CA MET A 1 19.21 16.57 -21.47
C MET A 1 17.94 16.02 -22.10
N GLU A 2 18.01 15.40 -23.29
CA GLU A 2 16.85 14.75 -23.94
C GLU A 2 16.16 13.66 -23.09
N GLN A 3 16.94 12.77 -22.45
CA GLN A 3 16.36 11.69 -21.64
C GLN A 3 15.54 12.18 -20.44
N THR A 4 16.00 13.23 -19.77
CA THR A 4 15.27 13.81 -18.62
C THR A 4 13.96 14.45 -19.07
N ALA A 5 13.96 15.16 -20.20
CA ALA A 5 12.76 15.74 -20.76
C ALA A 5 11.75 14.65 -21.18
N HIS A 6 12.21 13.57 -21.81
CA HIS A 6 11.39 12.41 -22.12
C HIS A 6 10.79 11.77 -20.86
N ASN A 7 11.60 11.60 -19.82
CA ASN A 7 11.13 11.02 -18.56
C ASN A 7 10.08 11.90 -17.86
N LEU A 8 10.25 13.24 -17.90
CA LEU A 8 9.25 14.17 -17.38
C LEU A 8 7.95 14.09 -18.17
N GLN A 9 8.02 14.02 -19.49
CA GLN A 9 6.84 13.84 -20.35
C GLN A 9 6.09 12.54 -20.00
N GLN A 10 6.81 11.42 -19.82
CA GLN A 10 6.20 10.17 -19.39
C GLN A 10 5.60 10.24 -17.98
N GLN A 11 6.18 11.02 -17.06
CA GLN A 11 5.57 11.25 -15.75
C GLN A 11 4.26 12.02 -15.88
N VAL A 12 4.21 13.06 -16.73
CA VAL A 12 2.98 13.82 -17.02
C VAL A 12 1.91 12.92 -17.61
N GLU A 13 2.27 12.04 -18.56
CA GLU A 13 1.31 11.08 -19.14
C GLU A 13 0.74 10.10 -18.11
N LEU A 14 1.55 9.67 -17.13
CA LEU A 14 1.13 8.68 -16.12
C LEU A 14 0.44 9.28 -14.90
N TYR A 15 0.85 10.48 -14.50
CA TYR A 15 0.47 11.09 -13.21
C TYR A 15 -0.21 12.46 -13.37
N GLY A 16 -0.31 13.01 -14.58
CA GLY A 16 -0.92 14.30 -14.89
C GLY A 16 0.02 15.50 -14.74
N GLU A 17 1.02 15.41 -13.86
CA GLU A 17 2.03 16.45 -13.65
C GLU A 17 3.39 15.84 -13.25
N PRO A 18 4.50 16.58 -13.35
CA PRO A 18 5.80 16.09 -12.92
C PRO A 18 5.84 15.80 -11.42
N LEU A 19 6.36 14.62 -11.04
CA LEU A 19 6.40 14.20 -9.63
C LEU A 19 7.26 15.14 -8.77
N GLY A 20 8.26 15.79 -9.37
CA GLY A 20 9.08 16.78 -8.68
C GLY A 20 8.28 18.00 -8.19
N ASP A 21 7.31 18.45 -8.98
CA ASP A 21 6.48 19.61 -8.65
C ASP A 21 5.46 19.26 -7.56
N VAL A 22 4.82 18.09 -7.66
CA VAL A 22 3.94 17.52 -6.63
C VAL A 22 4.66 17.43 -5.28
N VAL A 23 5.85 16.82 -5.27
CA VAL A 23 6.65 16.64 -4.04
C VAL A 23 7.02 17.98 -3.43
N ARG A 24 7.45 18.96 -4.24
CA ARG A 24 7.79 20.31 -3.75
C ARG A 24 6.57 21.04 -3.19
N ARG A 25 5.41 20.93 -3.84
CA ARG A 25 4.14 21.51 -3.36
C ARG A 25 3.77 20.93 -1.99
N ILE A 26 3.77 19.59 -1.87
CA ILE A 26 3.44 18.88 -0.63
C ILE A 26 4.40 19.25 0.50
N THR A 27 5.71 19.14 0.24
CA THR A 27 6.73 19.42 1.27
C THR A 27 6.69 20.88 1.74
N GLY A 28 6.45 21.83 0.84
CA GLY A 28 6.28 23.24 1.18
C GLY A 28 5.00 23.50 1.98
N ALA A 29 3.87 22.94 1.57
CA ALA A 29 2.57 23.13 2.23
C ALA A 29 2.54 22.52 3.64
N LEU A 30 3.13 21.34 3.82
CA LEU A 30 3.08 20.59 5.07
C LEU A 30 4.32 20.79 5.96
N GLY A 31 5.30 21.58 5.53
CA GLY A 31 6.56 21.77 6.26
C GLY A 31 7.40 20.49 6.39
N LEU A 32 7.24 19.54 5.47
CA LEU A 32 7.91 18.24 5.51
C LEU A 32 9.27 18.29 4.79
N THR A 33 10.22 17.52 5.29
CA THR A 33 11.42 17.18 4.50
C THR A 33 11.09 16.13 3.44
N GLN A 34 11.89 16.02 2.38
CA GLN A 34 11.72 14.92 1.40
C GLN A 34 11.85 13.54 2.07
N GLY A 35 12.73 13.39 3.05
CA GLY A 35 12.85 12.16 3.84
C GLY A 35 11.60 11.87 4.67
N GLY A 36 10.98 12.90 5.24
CA GLY A 36 9.71 12.79 5.96
C GLY A 36 8.57 12.34 5.03
N LEU A 37 8.43 12.98 3.87
CA LEU A 37 7.45 12.56 2.86
C LEU A 37 7.68 11.11 2.43
N ALA A 38 8.92 10.72 2.16
CA ALA A 38 9.29 9.35 1.78
C ALA A 38 8.82 8.33 2.83
N GLN A 39 9.00 8.63 4.12
CA GLN A 39 8.55 7.77 5.22
C GLN A 39 7.03 7.61 5.26
N VAL A 40 6.28 8.71 5.06
CA VAL A 40 4.81 8.70 5.04
C VAL A 40 4.29 7.83 3.89
N ILE A 41 4.77 8.09 2.66
CA ILE A 41 4.32 7.36 1.47
C ILE A 41 4.94 5.97 1.33
N GLY A 42 5.86 5.59 2.23
CA GLY A 42 6.52 4.29 2.26
C GLY A 42 7.48 4.03 1.10
N LEU A 43 8.16 5.08 0.64
CA LEU A 43 9.23 5.01 -0.35
C LEU A 43 10.59 5.20 0.32
N SER A 44 11.66 4.66 -0.26
CA SER A 44 13.00 5.00 0.20
C SER A 44 13.36 6.43 -0.25
N ALA A 45 14.09 7.17 0.58
CA ALA A 45 14.56 8.52 0.24
C ALA A 45 15.36 8.57 -1.08
N PRO A 46 16.24 7.60 -1.41
CA PRO A 46 16.92 7.55 -2.71
C PRO A 46 15.94 7.36 -3.88
N MET A 47 14.91 6.53 -3.73
CA MET A 47 13.92 6.32 -4.78
C MET A 47 13.06 7.57 -4.99
N LEU A 48 12.70 8.28 -3.92
CA LEU A 48 12.00 9.57 -4.04
C LEU A 48 12.87 10.59 -4.76
N SER A 49 14.16 10.70 -4.40
CA SER A 49 15.11 11.58 -5.06
C SER A 49 15.22 11.30 -6.56
N GLN A 50 15.28 10.04 -6.98
CA GLN A 50 15.31 9.64 -8.39
C GLN A 50 14.03 9.99 -9.16
N LEU A 51 12.86 9.95 -8.52
CA LEU A 51 11.60 10.36 -9.15
C LEU A 51 11.55 11.89 -9.31
N VAL A 52 11.96 12.63 -8.27
CA VAL A 52 11.99 14.09 -8.27
C VAL A 52 12.98 14.63 -9.31
N SER A 53 14.12 13.98 -9.51
CA SER A 53 15.11 14.36 -10.53
C SER A 53 14.79 13.81 -11.93
N ALA A 54 13.63 13.17 -12.11
CA ALA A 54 13.21 12.49 -13.34
C ALA A 54 14.23 11.46 -13.87
N GLN A 55 15.09 10.92 -13.01
CA GLN A 55 15.94 9.76 -13.31
C GLN A 55 15.08 8.48 -13.39
N ARG A 56 13.96 8.46 -12.66
CA ARG A 56 12.99 7.36 -12.64
C ARG A 56 11.60 7.89 -12.98
N VAL A 57 10.87 7.11 -13.79
CA VAL A 57 9.53 7.51 -14.28
C VAL A 57 8.43 6.92 -13.42
N LYS A 58 8.43 5.60 -13.20
CA LYS A 58 7.29 4.86 -12.63
C LYS A 58 7.44 4.57 -11.14
N ILE A 59 6.35 4.74 -10.40
CA ILE A 59 6.12 4.18 -9.06
C ILE A 59 5.52 2.77 -9.24
N GLY A 60 6.27 1.73 -8.88
CA GLY A 60 5.84 0.34 -9.09
C GLY A 60 4.81 -0.17 -8.08
N ASN A 61 4.69 0.47 -6.92
CA ASN A 61 3.76 0.06 -5.87
C ASN A 61 2.51 0.96 -5.88
N PRO A 62 1.31 0.44 -6.20
CA PRO A 62 0.08 1.25 -6.23
C PRO A 62 -0.28 1.85 -4.86
N ALA A 63 0.09 1.21 -3.76
CA ALA A 63 -0.09 1.76 -2.41
C ALA A 63 0.72 3.04 -2.17
N VAL A 64 1.88 3.19 -2.80
CA VAL A 64 2.66 4.44 -2.72
C VAL A 64 1.94 5.54 -3.47
N VAL A 65 1.37 5.23 -4.64
CA VAL A 65 0.60 6.20 -5.44
C VAL A 65 -0.64 6.67 -4.69
N ALA A 66 -1.37 5.74 -4.04
CA ALA A 66 -2.52 6.08 -3.20
C ALA A 66 -2.12 7.03 -2.05
N ARG A 67 -1.05 6.71 -1.31
CA ARG A 67 -0.55 7.60 -0.24
C ARG A 67 -0.10 8.95 -0.75
N LEU A 68 0.56 9.00 -1.91
CA LEU A 68 0.97 10.27 -2.49
C LEU A 68 -0.24 11.17 -2.82
N ARG A 69 -1.33 10.59 -3.34
CA ARG A 69 -2.59 11.32 -3.60
C ARG A 69 -3.23 11.82 -2.29
N SER A 70 -3.37 10.96 -1.28
CA SER A 70 -3.94 11.37 0.02
C SER A 70 -3.11 12.47 0.70
N VAL A 71 -1.77 12.41 0.62
CA VAL A 71 -0.91 13.49 1.15
C VAL A 71 -1.06 14.78 0.32
N SER A 72 -1.28 14.68 -1.00
CA SER A 72 -1.57 15.86 -1.84
C SER A 72 -2.88 16.53 -1.44
N GLU A 73 -3.95 15.76 -1.23
CA GLU A 73 -5.24 16.28 -0.77
C GLU A 73 -5.12 16.96 0.61
N LEU A 74 -4.36 16.38 1.53
CA LEU A 74 -4.05 16.99 2.83
C LEU A 74 -3.26 18.30 2.68
N ALA A 75 -2.31 18.36 1.74
CA ALA A 75 -1.57 19.57 1.44
C ALA A 75 -2.47 20.69 0.90
N ASP A 76 -3.40 20.35 0.01
CA ASP A 76 -4.39 21.31 -0.51
C ASP A 76 -5.32 21.82 0.61
N LEU A 77 -5.74 20.93 1.52
CA LEU A 77 -6.53 21.29 2.70
C LEU A 77 -5.77 22.23 3.64
N ALA A 78 -4.48 21.97 3.88
CA ALA A 78 -3.62 22.83 4.71
C ALA A 78 -3.44 24.23 4.08
N VAL A 79 -3.22 24.30 2.76
CA VAL A 79 -3.12 25.59 2.04
C VAL A 79 -4.43 26.37 2.10
N ALA A 80 -5.57 25.69 2.02
CA ALA A 80 -6.89 26.30 2.14
C ALA A 80 -7.25 26.71 3.59
N GLY A 81 -6.42 26.38 4.58
CA GLY A 81 -6.71 26.62 6.00
C GLY A 81 -7.84 25.74 6.54
N GLY A 82 -8.15 24.63 5.86
CA GLY A 82 -9.19 23.69 6.27
C GLY A 82 -8.75 22.68 7.34
N ILE A 83 -7.48 22.69 7.73
CA ILE A 83 -6.94 21.90 8.83
C ILE A 83 -5.95 22.74 9.65
N GLU A 84 -6.03 22.61 10.97
CA GLU A 84 -5.09 23.26 11.87
C GLU A 84 -3.74 22.52 11.85
N PRO A 85 -2.59 23.24 11.92
CA PRO A 85 -1.27 22.62 11.81
C PRO A 85 -0.97 21.50 12.81
N GLU A 86 -1.60 21.56 13.99
CA GLU A 86 -1.50 20.55 15.05
C GLU A 86 -2.10 19.19 14.70
N HIS A 87 -3.08 19.15 13.79
CA HIS A 87 -3.73 17.91 13.34
C HIS A 87 -2.99 17.23 12.18
N ILE A 88 -2.13 17.95 11.46
CA ILE A 88 -1.39 17.42 10.28
C ILE A 88 -0.58 16.16 10.62
N PRO A 89 0.19 16.08 11.73
CA PRO A 89 0.96 14.88 12.04
C PRO A 89 0.07 13.63 12.22
N GLN A 90 -1.10 13.80 12.86
CA GLN A 90 -2.05 12.71 13.07
C GLN A 90 -2.63 12.20 11.75
N GLU A 91 -3.00 13.10 10.84
CA GLU A 91 -3.49 12.73 9.51
C GLU A 91 -2.41 12.01 8.68
N LEU A 92 -1.16 12.47 8.74
CA LEU A 92 -0.03 11.81 8.06
C LEU A 92 0.21 10.38 8.58
N ASP A 93 0.10 10.18 9.90
CA ASP A 93 0.18 8.84 10.50
C ASP A 93 -1.01 7.96 10.09
N GLY A 94 -2.21 8.54 9.98
CA GLY A 94 -3.40 7.88 9.44
C GLY A 94 -3.18 7.39 8.01
N ILE A 95 -2.66 8.24 7.11
CA ILE A 95 -2.34 7.88 5.72
C ILE A 95 -1.31 6.76 5.65
N ARG A 96 -0.28 6.81 6.51
CA ARG A 96 0.75 5.77 6.59
C ARG A 96 0.15 4.42 7.03
N ALA A 97 -0.75 4.43 8.01
CA ALA A 97 -1.36 3.24 8.57
C ALA A 97 -2.45 2.62 7.66
N ALA A 98 -3.31 3.44 7.05
CA ALA A 98 -4.44 3.01 6.25
C ALA A 98 -4.01 2.10 5.09
N THR A 99 -2.88 2.39 4.46
CA THR A 99 -2.40 1.61 3.31
C THR A 99 -1.67 0.32 3.69
N GLY A 100 -1.11 0.24 4.90
CA GLY A 100 -0.46 -0.96 5.43
C GLY A 100 -1.41 -2.16 5.56
N ALA A 101 -2.72 -1.91 5.65
CA ALA A 101 -3.75 -2.93 5.60
C ALA A 101 -3.93 -3.57 4.21
N TYR A 102 -3.64 -2.82 3.13
CA TYR A 102 -3.88 -3.24 1.74
C TYR A 102 -2.66 -3.89 1.07
N THR A 103 -1.44 -3.57 1.50
CA THR A 103 -0.21 -4.14 0.92
C THR A 103 0.69 -4.74 1.99
N ARG A 104 0.37 -5.96 2.40
CA ARG A 104 1.37 -6.79 3.09
C ARG A 104 2.42 -7.24 2.07
N PRO A 105 3.71 -6.95 2.28
CA PRO A 105 4.75 -7.48 1.40
C PRO A 105 4.83 -9.01 1.56
N THR A 106 4.59 -9.75 0.48
CA THR A 106 4.74 -11.22 0.38
C THR A 106 6.18 -11.71 0.63
N THR A 107 7.16 -10.83 0.82
CA THR A 107 8.59 -11.20 0.86
C THR A 107 9.22 -11.19 2.26
N ALA A 108 8.53 -11.70 3.28
CA ALA A 108 9.14 -11.96 4.60
C ALA A 108 8.99 -13.41 5.09
N GLN A 109 8.51 -14.33 4.26
CA GLN A 109 8.54 -15.78 4.52
C GLN A 109 9.60 -16.50 3.67
N VAL A 110 10.82 -15.95 3.56
CA VAL A 110 11.98 -16.81 3.28
C VAL A 110 12.37 -17.49 4.58
N ARG A 111 11.66 -18.59 4.82
CA ARG A 111 12.00 -19.64 5.77
C ARG A 111 13.45 -20.03 5.52
N ARG A 112 14.35 -19.73 6.47
CA ARG A 112 15.67 -20.38 6.54
C ARG A 112 15.44 -21.86 6.81
N THR A 113 15.37 -22.67 5.75
CA THR A 113 15.52 -24.12 5.82
C THR A 113 17.01 -24.43 5.98
N ALA A 114 17.43 -24.84 7.18
CA ALA A 114 18.68 -25.56 7.38
C ALA A 114 18.38 -27.08 7.37
N PRO A 115 19.20 -27.93 6.70
CA PRO A 115 18.97 -29.37 6.66
C PRO A 115 19.72 -30.11 7.79
N GLY A 116 18.97 -30.84 8.63
CA GLY A 116 19.24 -32.10 9.39
C GLY A 116 20.55 -32.30 10.22
N PRO A 117 20.68 -33.37 11.05
CA PRO A 117 19.78 -34.54 11.15
C PRO A 117 19.44 -35.07 12.58
N THR A 118 18.35 -35.87 12.60
CA THR A 118 17.94 -37.01 13.45
C THR A 118 17.78 -36.92 15.00
N PRO A 119 16.73 -37.59 15.55
CA PRO A 119 16.44 -37.63 16.99
C PRO A 119 17.08 -38.85 17.68
N THR A 120 17.44 -38.67 18.95
CA THR A 120 17.57 -39.76 19.93
C THR A 120 16.90 -39.34 21.23
N PRO A 121 16.10 -40.22 21.87
CA PRO A 121 15.58 -39.97 23.21
C PRO A 121 16.57 -40.51 24.26
N PHE A 122 16.76 -39.82 25.37
CA PHE A 122 16.69 -40.39 26.74
C PHE A 122 17.05 -39.34 27.81
N ALA A 123 16.25 -39.39 28.89
CA ALA A 123 16.52 -39.05 30.30
C ALA A 123 16.99 -37.63 30.70
N SER A 124 16.11 -36.97 31.48
CA SER A 124 16.45 -35.96 32.50
C SER A 124 17.44 -36.52 33.54
N PRO A 125 18.18 -35.66 34.28
CA PRO A 125 17.62 -35.17 35.54
C PRO A 125 17.96 -33.70 35.91
N THR A 126 17.01 -33.12 36.66
CA THR A 126 17.15 -32.22 37.81
C THR A 126 18.08 -31.00 37.75
N GLY A 127 17.45 -29.82 37.85
CA GLY A 127 17.86 -28.76 38.76
C GLY A 127 18.67 -27.62 38.16
N LEU A 128 17.97 -26.53 37.80
CA LEU A 128 18.32 -25.13 38.08
C LEU A 128 17.23 -24.26 37.46
N ALA A 129 16.50 -23.55 38.32
CA ALA A 129 15.49 -22.58 37.92
C ALA A 129 16.17 -21.47 37.11
N VAL A 130 15.82 -21.36 35.83
CA VAL A 130 16.04 -20.16 35.04
C VAL A 130 14.68 -19.50 34.92
N GLU A 131 14.50 -18.41 35.68
CA GLU A 131 13.44 -17.44 35.46
C GLU A 131 13.47 -17.03 33.98
N THR A 132 12.52 -17.55 33.22
CA THR A 132 12.21 -16.98 31.91
C THR A 132 11.55 -15.65 32.21
N SER A 133 12.31 -14.57 32.06
CA SER A 133 11.79 -13.22 32.09
C SER A 133 10.56 -13.17 31.18
N SER A 134 9.38 -13.06 31.79
CA SER A 134 8.14 -12.81 31.10
C SER A 134 8.24 -11.40 30.52
N TRP A 135 8.40 -11.31 29.20
CA TRP A 135 8.19 -10.05 28.52
C TRP A 135 6.74 -9.64 28.77
N PRO A 136 6.46 -8.40 29.19
CA PRO A 136 5.09 -7.96 29.36
C PRO A 136 4.39 -8.08 28.01
N ALA A 137 3.24 -8.76 28.02
CA ALA A 137 2.37 -8.90 26.86
C ALA A 137 2.06 -7.49 26.31
N GLN A 138 2.53 -7.22 25.10
CA GLN A 138 2.09 -6.06 24.34
C GLN A 138 0.58 -6.23 24.08
N PRO A 139 -0.26 -5.23 24.38
CA PRO A 139 -1.67 -5.30 24.04
C PRO A 139 -1.82 -5.14 22.50
N ASP A 140 -2.61 -6.05 21.94
CA ASP A 140 -3.14 -6.07 20.57
C ASP A 140 -2.15 -6.24 19.40
N ALA A 141 -1.64 -7.47 19.25
CA ALA A 141 -1.32 -7.98 17.92
C ALA A 141 -2.65 -8.29 17.20
N ALA A 142 -3.20 -7.30 16.50
CA ALA A 142 -4.36 -7.47 15.65
C ALA A 142 -4.20 -8.72 14.78
N THR A 143 -5.17 -9.64 14.91
CA THR A 143 -5.24 -10.85 14.08
C THR A 143 -5.15 -10.40 12.62
N PRO A 144 -4.30 -11.01 11.78
CA PRO A 144 -4.19 -10.59 10.39
C PRO A 144 -5.58 -10.62 9.72
N PRO A 145 -5.95 -9.59 8.94
CA PRO A 145 -7.27 -9.52 8.35
C PRO A 145 -7.51 -10.76 7.50
N SER A 146 -8.63 -11.44 7.74
CA SER A 146 -9.03 -12.60 6.94
C SER A 146 -9.20 -12.18 5.46
N ALA A 147 -8.95 -13.10 4.52
CA ALA A 147 -9.18 -12.85 3.09
C ALA A 147 -10.58 -12.29 2.82
N ARG A 148 -11.59 -12.77 3.56
CA ARG A 148 -12.96 -12.27 3.52
C ARG A 148 -13.12 -10.81 3.95
N ALA A 149 -12.35 -10.37 4.95
CA ALA A 149 -12.35 -8.97 5.38
C ALA A 149 -11.73 -8.07 4.30
N VAL A 150 -10.60 -8.49 3.71
CA VAL A 150 -9.93 -7.75 2.63
C VAL A 150 -10.84 -7.63 1.40
N VAL A 151 -11.50 -8.73 0.99
CA VAL A 151 -12.44 -8.73 -0.14
C VAL A 151 -13.58 -7.76 0.11
N ARG A 152 -14.15 -7.76 1.32
CA ARG A 152 -15.27 -6.87 1.65
C ARG A 152 -14.89 -5.40 1.57
N GLU A 153 -13.73 -5.03 2.10
CA GLU A 153 -13.17 -3.67 1.98
C GLU A 153 -12.97 -3.27 0.51
N LEU A 154 -12.46 -4.18 -0.33
CA LEU A 154 -12.29 -3.93 -1.76
C LEU A 154 -13.63 -3.69 -2.46
N GLN A 155 -14.65 -4.49 -2.13
CA GLN A 155 -16.00 -4.32 -2.67
C GLN A 155 -16.64 -3.01 -2.19
N ASP A 156 -16.45 -2.65 -0.92
CA ASP A 156 -16.95 -1.39 -0.35
C ASP A 156 -16.31 -0.17 -1.06
N LEU A 157 -15.01 -0.23 -1.36
CA LEU A 157 -14.31 0.81 -2.13
C LEU A 157 -14.86 0.96 -3.55
N PHE A 158 -15.05 -0.14 -4.28
CA PHE A 158 -15.66 -0.10 -5.62
C PHE A 158 -17.04 0.56 -5.60
N ARG A 159 -17.84 0.21 -4.59
CA ARG A 159 -19.22 0.70 -4.43
C ARG A 159 -19.30 2.17 -3.99
N ALA A 160 -18.27 2.67 -3.33
CA ALA A 160 -18.16 4.08 -2.96
C ALA A 160 -17.81 4.97 -4.17
N VAL A 161 -17.08 4.43 -5.15
CA VAL A 161 -16.58 5.19 -6.31
C VAL A 161 -17.53 5.14 -7.50
N ALA A 162 -18.20 4.01 -7.73
CA ALA A 162 -19.05 3.81 -8.90
C ALA A 162 -20.24 2.89 -8.60
N SER A 163 -21.33 3.10 -9.35
CA SER A 163 -22.46 2.19 -9.33
C SER A 163 -22.13 0.85 -10.00
N ALA A 164 -22.88 -0.20 -9.66
CA ALA A 164 -22.70 -1.52 -10.26
C ALA A 164 -22.84 -1.48 -11.80
N ASP A 165 -23.80 -0.71 -12.33
CA ASP A 165 -23.99 -0.53 -13.77
C ASP A 165 -22.82 0.20 -14.45
N GLU A 166 -22.21 1.18 -13.79
CA GLU A 166 -20.99 1.84 -14.28
C GLU A 166 -19.82 0.87 -14.32
N ILE A 167 -19.65 0.06 -13.28
CA ILE A 167 -18.58 -0.94 -13.23
C ILE A 167 -18.78 -2.02 -14.29
N GLN A 168 -20.02 -2.46 -14.53
CA GLN A 168 -20.33 -3.40 -15.60
C GLN A 168 -20.03 -2.83 -16.99
N ARG A 169 -20.37 -1.55 -17.25
CA ARG A 169 -20.01 -0.88 -18.50
C ARG A 169 -18.49 -0.75 -18.67
N ALA A 170 -17.77 -0.40 -17.61
CA ALA A 170 -16.32 -0.33 -17.63
C ALA A 170 -15.68 -1.70 -17.90
N ALA A 171 -16.19 -2.77 -17.29
CA ALA A 171 -15.74 -4.13 -17.54
C ALA A 171 -15.98 -4.54 -19.01
N ALA A 172 -17.15 -4.22 -19.57
CA ALA A 172 -17.46 -4.50 -20.97
C ALA A 172 -16.52 -3.78 -21.94
N ALA A 173 -16.16 -2.52 -21.64
CA ALA A 173 -15.18 -1.77 -22.43
C ALA A 173 -13.77 -2.39 -22.32
N ALA A 174 -13.36 -2.79 -21.11
CA ALA A 174 -12.04 -3.38 -20.87
C ALA A 174 -11.89 -4.79 -21.48
N ALA A 175 -12.99 -5.54 -21.65
CA ALA A 175 -12.94 -6.94 -22.10
C ALA A 175 -12.28 -7.14 -23.47
N ALA A 176 -12.36 -6.16 -24.36
CA ALA A 176 -11.75 -6.23 -25.69
C ALA A 176 -10.21 -6.17 -25.66
N GLU A 177 -9.66 -5.44 -24.68
CA GLU A 177 -8.22 -5.19 -24.57
C GLU A 177 -7.57 -6.08 -23.50
N SER A 178 -8.30 -6.35 -22.42
CA SER A 178 -7.84 -7.18 -21.32
C SER A 178 -9.00 -7.91 -20.62
N PRO A 179 -9.26 -9.17 -20.99
CA PRO A 179 -10.29 -10.00 -20.35
C PRO A 179 -10.07 -10.16 -18.84
N ALA A 180 -8.81 -10.26 -18.39
CA ALA A 180 -8.46 -10.40 -16.99
C ALA A 180 -8.83 -9.16 -16.15
N VAL A 181 -8.70 -7.97 -16.72
CA VAL A 181 -9.11 -6.72 -16.03
C VAL A 181 -10.63 -6.64 -15.95
N ALA A 182 -11.34 -7.02 -17.01
CA ALA A 182 -12.80 -7.08 -17.00
C ALA A 182 -13.32 -8.07 -15.94
N GLU A 183 -12.69 -9.25 -15.82
CA GLU A 183 -13.01 -10.25 -14.81
C GLU A 183 -12.82 -9.70 -13.38
N LEU A 184 -11.71 -9.01 -13.12
CA LEU A 184 -11.45 -8.38 -11.83
C LEU A 184 -12.49 -7.30 -11.49
N LEU A 185 -12.82 -6.42 -12.44
CA LEU A 185 -13.86 -5.40 -12.26
C LEU A 185 -15.21 -6.02 -11.92
N LEU A 186 -15.58 -7.11 -12.60
CA LEU A 186 -16.83 -7.82 -12.33
C LEU A 186 -16.79 -8.51 -10.96
N ALA A 187 -15.71 -9.22 -10.63
CA ALA A 187 -15.59 -9.97 -9.38
C ALA A 187 -15.72 -9.05 -8.15
N TYR A 188 -15.03 -7.92 -8.12
CA TYR A 188 -15.02 -7.03 -6.95
C TYR A 188 -16.06 -5.91 -7.00
N GLY A 189 -16.52 -5.48 -8.18
CA GLY A 189 -17.41 -4.33 -8.30
C GLY A 189 -18.89 -4.65 -8.52
N ALA A 190 -19.21 -5.81 -9.10
CA ALA A 190 -20.59 -6.23 -9.37
C ALA A 190 -20.92 -7.66 -8.89
N GLY A 191 -19.89 -8.42 -8.50
CA GLY A 191 -19.99 -9.82 -8.09
C GLY A 191 -20.38 -10.01 -6.63
N ARG A 192 -20.79 -11.23 -6.28
CA ARG A 192 -21.06 -11.59 -4.89
C ARG A 192 -19.75 -11.79 -4.14
N THR A 193 -19.75 -11.51 -2.85
CA THR A 193 -18.56 -11.67 -1.98
C THR A 193 -17.95 -13.07 -2.04
N ALA A 194 -18.74 -14.13 -2.25
CA ALA A 194 -18.23 -15.49 -2.41
C ALA A 194 -17.42 -15.68 -3.71
N ASP A 195 -17.90 -15.09 -4.81
CA ASP A 195 -17.24 -15.16 -6.12
C ASP A 195 -15.94 -14.32 -6.09
N ALA A 196 -15.98 -13.15 -5.45
CA ALA A 196 -14.81 -12.30 -5.22
C ALA A 196 -13.75 -12.97 -4.32
N LEU A 197 -14.17 -13.73 -3.30
CA LEU A 197 -13.27 -14.48 -2.43
C LEU A 197 -12.55 -15.61 -3.19
N ALA A 198 -13.28 -16.36 -4.01
CA ALA A 198 -12.69 -17.41 -4.84
C ALA A 198 -11.65 -16.83 -5.82
N HIS A 199 -11.98 -15.70 -6.46
CA HIS A 199 -11.04 -14.98 -7.32
C HIS A 199 -9.81 -14.47 -6.53
N TYR A 200 -10.01 -13.97 -5.30
CA TYR A 200 -8.91 -13.51 -4.44
C TYR A 200 -7.98 -14.66 -4.09
N GLU A 201 -8.51 -15.80 -3.64
CA GLU A 201 -7.74 -16.98 -3.26
C GLU A 201 -7.01 -17.59 -4.45
N GLN A 202 -7.61 -17.59 -5.64
CA GLN A 202 -6.98 -18.13 -6.85
C GLN A 202 -5.77 -17.31 -7.32
N HIS A 203 -5.72 -16.01 -7.03
CA HIS A 203 -4.64 -15.11 -7.46
C HIS A 203 -3.65 -14.73 -6.33
N HIS A 204 -3.99 -15.01 -5.07
CA HIS A 204 -3.13 -14.79 -3.90
C HIS A 204 -2.68 -16.07 -3.17
N GLY A 205 -3.12 -17.24 -3.62
CA GLY A 205 -2.71 -18.57 -3.12
C GLY A 205 -1.37 -19.07 -3.65
#